data_AF-A0A538U1G2-F1
#
_entry.id   AF-A0A538U1G2-F1
#
_cell.length_a   1.000
_cell.length_b   1.000
_cell.length_c   1.000
_cell.angle_alpha   90.00
_cell.angle_beta   90.00
_cell.angle_gamma   90.00
#
_symmetry.space_group_name_H-M   'P 1'
#
loop_
_entity.id
_entity.type
_entity.pdbx_description
1 polymer ?
#
loop_
_entity_poly.entity_id
_entity_poly.type
_entity_poly.pdbx_seq_one_letter_code
_entity_poly.pdbx_strand_id
1 'polypeptide(L)'
;MFRRRIFNQGEAGGSAPPAEGPHTETVGLKALLEREVLGLPEAERAGFRSELGLVEDGLTTVIRACYRLLGLISFFTVGEDEVRAWTLTKGERAVDAAGEIHSDLAKGFIRAEVVPWDKLLEAGSEKGARERGWQRLEGRDYVVQDGDCLTIRFNR
;
A
#
# COMPACT_ATOMS: atom_id res chain seq x y z
N MET A 1 18.88 9.86 10.82
CA MET A 1 18.04 11.02 11.18
C MET A 1 17.26 11.42 9.94
N PHE A 2 15.97 11.08 9.86
CA PHE A 2 15.12 11.42 8.70
C PHE A 2 14.89 12.94 8.66
N ARG A 3 15.11 13.59 7.51
CA ARG A 3 14.80 15.01 7.31
C ARG A 3 13.60 15.16 6.39
N ARG A 4 12.66 16.04 6.75
CA ARG A 4 11.37 16.21 6.09
C ARG A 4 11.32 17.55 5.38
N ARG A 5 10.97 17.58 4.09
CA ARG A 5 10.71 18.82 3.33
C ARG A 5 9.54 18.60 2.37
N ILE A 6 8.44 19.31 2.59
CA ILE A 6 7.30 19.39 1.66
C ILE A 6 7.41 20.72 0.93
N PHE A 7 7.35 20.70 -0.41
CA PHE A 7 7.46 21.91 -1.23
C PHE A 7 6.12 22.21 -1.91
N ASN A 8 5.61 23.42 -1.71
CA ASN A 8 4.50 23.93 -2.51
C ASN A 8 5.04 24.43 -3.86
N GLN A 9 4.57 23.84 -4.96
CA GLN A 9 5.10 24.06 -6.31
C GLN A 9 4.52 25.31 -7.01
N GLY A 10 3.52 25.99 -6.42
CA GLY A 10 2.85 27.13 -7.06
C GLY A 10 2.05 26.75 -8.32
N GLU A 11 1.42 27.75 -8.95
CA GLU A 11 0.49 27.54 -10.08
C GLU A 11 1.18 27.55 -11.46
N ALA A 12 2.29 28.27 -11.60
CA ALA A 12 3.09 28.32 -12.81
C ALA A 12 4.35 27.45 -12.64
N GLY A 13 4.35 26.25 -13.23
CA GLY A 13 5.50 25.36 -13.43
C GLY A 13 6.70 25.58 -12.51
N GLY A 14 6.61 25.13 -11.26
CA GLY A 14 7.77 25.10 -10.36
C GLY A 14 8.80 24.05 -10.78
N SER A 15 10.08 24.33 -10.53
CA SER A 15 11.14 23.34 -10.70
C SER A 15 10.89 22.14 -9.80
N ALA A 16 11.19 20.92 -10.28
CA ALA A 16 11.13 19.70 -9.47
C ALA A 16 11.81 19.93 -8.10
N PRO A 17 11.21 19.45 -7.00
CA PRO A 17 11.77 19.70 -5.68
C PRO A 17 13.21 19.17 -5.63
N PRO A 18 14.16 19.91 -5.03
CA PRO A 18 15.56 19.52 -5.06
C PRO A 18 15.75 18.18 -4.34
N ALA A 19 16.31 17.19 -5.04
CA ALA A 19 16.64 15.89 -4.46
C ALA A 19 17.83 16.05 -3.50
N GLU A 20 17.70 15.64 -2.23
CA GLU A 20 18.83 15.73 -1.29
C GLU A 20 18.95 14.53 -0.35
N GLY A 21 19.95 13.67 -0.62
CA GLY A 21 20.61 12.81 0.36
C GLY A 21 19.89 11.51 0.73
N PRO A 22 20.61 10.56 1.37
CA PRO A 22 20.02 9.34 1.89
C PRO A 22 18.97 9.70 2.97
N HIS A 23 17.79 9.08 2.89
CA HIS A 23 16.63 9.28 3.78
C HIS A 23 15.82 10.59 3.58
N THR A 24 15.77 11.12 2.37
CA THR A 24 14.90 12.24 2.00
C THR A 24 14.01 11.86 0.83
N GLU A 25 12.69 12.00 1.02
CA GLU A 25 11.69 11.89 -0.05
C GLU A 25 11.15 13.30 -0.34
N THR A 26 11.04 13.66 -1.62
CA THR A 26 10.53 14.97 -2.04
C THR A 26 9.30 14.82 -2.92
N VAL A 27 8.22 15.51 -2.56
CA VAL A 27 6.96 15.52 -3.31
C VAL A 27 6.59 16.97 -3.64
N GLY A 28 6.27 17.21 -4.91
CA GLY A 28 5.71 18.48 -5.35
C GLY A 28 4.19 18.46 -5.29
N LEU A 29 3.58 19.51 -4.73
CA LEU A 29 2.12 19.63 -4.59
C LEU A 29 1.65 21.03 -4.98
N LYS A 30 0.48 21.10 -5.61
CA LYS A 30 -0.24 22.36 -5.88
C LYS A 30 -1.30 22.57 -4.80
N ALA A 31 -0.88 23.02 -3.62
CA ALA A 31 -1.75 23.04 -2.43
C ALA A 31 -3.01 23.92 -2.60
N LEU A 32 -2.92 25.04 -3.33
CA LEU A 32 -4.07 25.90 -3.61
C LEU A 32 -5.07 25.20 -4.53
N LEU A 33 -4.58 24.56 -5.59
CA LEU A 33 -5.39 23.81 -6.52
C LEU A 33 -6.11 22.64 -5.84
N GLU A 34 -5.43 21.90 -4.96
CA GLU A 34 -6.06 20.83 -4.18
C GLU A 34 -7.18 21.36 -3.29
N ARG A 35 -7.00 22.54 -2.68
CA ARG A 35 -8.05 23.19 -1.88
C ARG A 35 -9.26 23.56 -2.75
N GLU A 36 -9.04 24.07 -3.96
CA GLU A 36 -10.12 24.38 -4.90
C GLU A 36 -10.89 23.12 -5.29
N VAL A 37 -10.18 22.04 -5.64
CA VAL A 37 -10.80 20.75 -5.96
C VAL A 37 -11.63 20.22 -4.77
N LEU A 38 -11.13 20.34 -3.54
CA LEU A 38 -11.87 19.93 -2.34
C LEU A 38 -13.15 20.76 -2.12
N GLY A 39 -13.18 22.01 -2.61
CA GLY A 39 -14.36 22.88 -2.58
C GLY A 39 -15.46 22.47 -3.57
N LEU A 40 -15.15 21.64 -4.57
CA LEU A 40 -16.13 21.15 -5.55
C LEU A 40 -16.96 19.98 -4.98
N PRO A 41 -18.19 19.78 -5.50
CA PRO A 41 -18.96 18.56 -5.25
C PRO A 41 -18.16 17.30 -5.60
N GLU A 42 -18.29 16.24 -4.80
CA GLU A 42 -17.48 15.02 -4.93
C GLU A 42 -17.53 14.42 -6.34
N ALA A 43 -18.71 14.43 -6.97
CA ALA A 43 -18.91 13.92 -8.33
C ALA A 43 -18.14 14.69 -9.41
N GLU A 44 -17.77 15.95 -9.15
CA GLU A 44 -17.10 16.83 -10.13
C GLU A 44 -15.57 16.82 -10.00
N ARG A 45 -15.05 16.42 -8.82
CA ARG A 45 -13.62 16.47 -8.50
C ARG A 45 -12.75 15.68 -9.48
N ALA A 46 -13.19 14.47 -9.84
CA ALA A 46 -12.44 13.58 -10.73
C ALA A 46 -12.34 14.16 -12.16
N GLY A 47 -13.44 14.74 -12.67
CA GLY A 47 -13.46 15.40 -13.98
C GLY A 47 -12.53 16.61 -14.02
N PHE A 48 -12.64 17.49 -13.02
CA PHE A 48 -11.79 18.69 -12.92
C PHE A 48 -10.30 18.36 -12.83
N ARG A 49 -9.93 17.31 -12.07
CA ARG A 49 -8.54 16.83 -12.01
C ARG A 49 -8.03 16.34 -13.37
N SER A 50 -8.86 15.59 -14.09
CA SER A 50 -8.51 15.07 -15.42
C SER A 50 -8.26 16.21 -16.42
N GLU A 51 -9.09 17.25 -16.41
CA GLU A 51 -8.91 18.44 -17.25
C GLU A 51 -7.58 19.17 -16.99
N LEU A 52 -7.11 19.13 -15.74
CA LEU A 52 -5.84 19.72 -15.31
C LEU A 52 -4.63 18.80 -15.50
N GLY A 53 -4.83 17.59 -16.03
CA GLY A 53 -3.78 16.58 -16.19
C GLY A 53 -3.29 15.97 -14.87
N LEU A 54 -4.08 16.09 -13.79
CA LEU A 54 -3.76 15.51 -12.49
C LEU A 54 -4.31 14.09 -12.41
N VAL A 55 -3.40 13.11 -12.40
CA VAL A 55 -3.73 11.67 -12.38
C VAL A 55 -4.13 11.20 -10.98
N GLU A 56 -3.61 11.84 -9.93
CA GLU A 56 -3.83 11.42 -8.55
C GLU A 56 -4.04 12.63 -7.62
N ASP A 57 -4.79 12.37 -6.55
CA ASP A 57 -4.98 13.27 -5.41
C ASP A 57 -3.64 13.64 -4.72
N GLY A 58 -3.44 14.92 -4.41
CA GLY A 58 -2.24 15.39 -3.72
C GLY A 58 -2.02 14.78 -2.33
N LEU A 59 -3.08 14.53 -1.55
CA LEU A 59 -2.99 13.84 -0.26
C LEU A 59 -2.58 12.38 -0.45
N THR A 60 -3.16 11.67 -1.44
CA THR A 60 -2.74 10.29 -1.76
C THR A 60 -1.26 10.23 -2.16
N THR A 61 -0.79 11.21 -2.94
CA THR A 61 0.62 11.34 -3.33
C THR A 61 1.52 11.47 -2.09
N VAL A 62 1.12 12.29 -1.11
CA VAL A 62 1.86 12.45 0.16
C VAL A 62 1.84 11.17 0.98
N ILE A 63 0.69 10.51 1.11
CA ILE A 63 0.56 9.27 1.89
C ILE A 63 1.49 8.19 1.32
N ARG A 64 1.48 8.00 0.00
CA ARG A 64 2.35 7.03 -0.68
C ARG A 64 3.83 7.34 -0.47
N ALA A 65 4.20 8.61 -0.55
CA ALA A 65 5.57 9.05 -0.28
C ALA A 65 6.00 8.77 1.17
N CYS A 66 5.10 9.01 2.14
CA CYS A 66 5.35 8.66 3.53
C CYS A 66 5.52 7.15 3.73
N TYR A 67 4.67 6.32 3.11
CA TYR A 67 4.81 4.85 3.15
C TYR A 67 6.17 4.39 2.62
N ARG A 68 6.58 4.87 1.44
CA ARG A 68 7.89 4.55 0.85
C ARG A 68 9.04 5.00 1.75
N LEU A 69 8.98 6.23 2.26
CA LEU A 69 10.03 6.80 3.10
C LEU A 69 10.21 6.01 4.40
N LEU A 70 9.10 5.55 5.00
CA LEU A 70 9.10 4.72 6.19
C LEU A 70 9.44 3.25 5.91
N GLY A 71 9.57 2.87 4.63
CA GLY A 71 9.83 1.49 4.24
C GLY A 71 8.65 0.57 4.54
N LEU A 72 7.42 1.09 4.54
CA LEU A 72 6.21 0.33 4.81
C LEU A 72 5.70 -0.35 3.54
N ILE A 73 5.14 -1.53 3.71
CA ILE A 73 4.41 -2.30 2.69
C ILE A 73 3.00 -2.61 3.20
N SER A 74 2.10 -2.91 2.28
CA SER A 74 0.76 -3.40 2.60
C SER A 74 0.63 -4.86 2.19
N PHE A 75 0.00 -5.67 3.03
CA PHE A 75 -0.46 -7.01 2.67
C PHE A 75 -1.95 -7.12 2.98
N PHE A 76 -2.62 -8.12 2.42
CA PHE A 76 -4.06 -8.24 2.50
C PHE A 76 -4.50 -9.55 3.14
N THR A 77 -5.60 -9.50 3.87
CA THR A 77 -6.43 -10.67 4.17
C THR A 77 -7.71 -10.56 3.36
N VAL A 78 -8.08 -11.64 2.67
CA VAL A 78 -9.26 -11.70 1.81
C VAL A 78 -10.17 -12.80 2.33
N GLY A 79 -11.32 -12.43 2.87
CA GLY A 79 -12.40 -13.34 3.26
C GLY A 79 -13.69 -13.03 2.51
N GLU A 80 -14.70 -13.87 2.68
CA GLU A 80 -16.04 -13.64 2.11
C GLU A 80 -16.69 -12.38 2.70
N ASP A 81 -16.49 -12.15 4.01
CA ASP A 81 -17.12 -11.04 4.74
C ASP A 81 -16.26 -9.78 4.80
N GLU A 82 -14.92 -9.91 4.79
CA GLU A 82 -14.00 -8.80 5.00
C GLU A 82 -12.77 -8.90 4.10
N VAL A 83 -12.42 -7.78 3.47
CA VAL A 83 -11.12 -7.56 2.84
C VAL A 83 -10.42 -6.44 3.58
N ARG A 84 -9.20 -6.71 4.05
CA ARG A 84 -8.46 -5.74 4.87
C ARG A 84 -7.02 -5.63 4.44
N ALA A 85 -6.52 -4.39 4.42
CA ALA A 85 -5.11 -4.07 4.28
C ALA A 85 -4.46 -3.94 5.66
N TRP A 86 -3.28 -4.54 5.78
CA TRP A 86 -2.44 -4.51 6.97
C TRP A 86 -1.10 -3.89 6.60
N THR A 87 -0.44 -3.25 7.56
CA THR A 87 0.83 -2.56 7.32
C THR A 87 1.97 -3.32 7.97
N LEU A 88 3.05 -3.53 7.23
CA LEU A 88 4.31 -4.07 7.75
C LEU A 88 5.47 -3.17 7.34
N THR A 89 6.57 -3.31 8.03
CA THR A 89 7.87 -2.82 7.57
C THR A 89 8.44 -3.82 6.56
N LYS A 90 8.97 -3.32 5.45
CA LYS A 90 9.63 -4.14 4.42
C LYS A 90 10.71 -5.01 5.05
N GLY A 91 10.64 -6.32 4.79
CA GLY A 91 11.57 -7.30 5.35
C GLY A 91 11.00 -8.12 6.51
N GLU A 92 9.84 -7.72 7.05
CA GLU A 92 9.11 -8.51 8.04
C GLU A 92 8.57 -9.81 7.44
N ARG A 93 8.44 -10.82 8.31
CA ARG A 93 8.18 -12.21 7.92
C ARG A 93 6.71 -12.57 8.04
N ALA A 94 6.34 -13.72 7.49
CA ALA A 94 4.97 -14.25 7.56
C ALA A 94 4.42 -14.39 8.99
N VAL A 95 5.29 -14.68 9.97
CA VAL A 95 4.88 -14.74 11.40
C VAL A 95 4.60 -13.35 11.98
N ASP A 96 5.33 -12.33 11.54
CA ASP A 96 5.12 -10.93 11.97
C ASP A 96 3.79 -10.42 11.40
N ALA A 97 3.53 -10.74 10.12
CA ALA A 97 2.23 -10.49 9.46
C ALA A 97 1.06 -11.13 10.22
N ALA A 98 1.23 -12.38 10.66
CA ALA A 98 0.21 -13.05 11.48
C ALA A 98 -0.01 -12.33 12.81
N GLY A 99 1.05 -11.79 13.42
CA GLY A 99 0.98 -11.02 14.67
C GLY A 99 0.24 -9.70 14.52
N GLU A 100 0.44 -9.02 13.39
CA GLU A 100 -0.27 -7.78 13.03
C GLU A 100 -1.78 -8.02 12.88
N ILE A 101 -2.18 -9.18 12.32
CA ILE A 101 -3.59 -9.58 12.26
C ILE A 101 -4.12 -9.86 13.68
N HIS A 102 -3.45 -10.76 14.41
CA HIS A 102 -3.79 -11.09 15.79
C HIS A 102 -2.65 -11.86 16.48
N SER A 103 -2.34 -11.51 17.73
CA SER A 103 -1.22 -12.12 18.47
C SER A 103 -1.27 -13.65 18.60
N ASP A 104 -2.46 -14.26 18.69
CA ASP A 104 -2.62 -15.72 18.75
C ASP A 104 -2.29 -16.42 17.43
N LEU A 105 -2.48 -15.76 16.28
CA LEU A 105 -2.09 -16.32 14.98
C LEU A 105 -0.57 -16.48 14.89
N ALA A 106 0.19 -15.51 15.42
CA ALA A 106 1.65 -15.60 15.47
C ALA A 106 2.13 -16.74 16.40
N LYS A 107 1.50 -16.92 17.56
CA LYS A 107 1.81 -18.02 18.50
C LYS A 107 1.53 -19.37 17.87
N GLY A 108 0.36 -19.53 17.27
CA GLY A 108 -0.09 -20.77 16.64
C GLY A 108 0.42 -20.99 15.22
N PHE A 109 1.23 -20.08 14.65
CA PHE A 109 1.57 -20.09 13.23
C PHE A 109 2.18 -21.42 12.78
N ILE A 110 1.58 -22.01 11.74
CA ILE A 110 2.07 -23.21 11.04
C ILE A 110 2.70 -22.81 9.71
N ARG A 111 1.92 -22.12 8.86
CA ARG A 111 2.33 -21.67 7.51
C ARG A 111 1.38 -20.58 7.01
N ALA A 112 1.80 -19.83 6.00
CA ALA A 112 0.95 -18.89 5.29
C ALA A 112 0.66 -19.40 3.87
N GLU A 113 -0.59 -19.28 3.44
CA GLU A 113 -0.96 -19.34 2.04
C GLU A 113 -0.79 -17.96 1.43
N VAL A 114 -0.01 -17.85 0.36
CA VAL A 114 0.38 -16.56 -0.25
C VAL A 114 -0.02 -16.52 -1.71
N VAL A 115 -0.74 -15.47 -2.10
CA VAL A 115 -1.09 -15.16 -3.49
C VAL A 115 -0.88 -13.66 -3.72
N PRO A 116 -0.13 -13.22 -4.73
CA PRO A 116 -0.09 -11.80 -5.09
C PRO A 116 -1.48 -11.25 -5.48
N TRP A 117 -1.83 -10.04 -5.05
CA TRP A 117 -3.17 -9.46 -5.26
C TRP A 117 -3.60 -9.42 -6.75
N ASP A 118 -2.67 -9.13 -7.65
CA ASP A 118 -2.90 -9.08 -9.09
C ASP A 118 -3.26 -10.47 -9.64
N LYS A 119 -2.59 -11.50 -9.15
CA LYS A 119 -2.87 -12.91 -9.48
C LYS A 119 -4.19 -13.38 -8.88
N LEU A 120 -4.53 -12.92 -7.69
CA LEU A 120 -5.82 -13.24 -7.07
C LEU A 120 -6.98 -12.64 -7.87
N LEU A 121 -6.85 -11.38 -8.33
CA LEU A 121 -7.84 -10.74 -9.21
C LEU A 121 -7.94 -11.46 -10.57
N GLU A 122 -6.79 -11.81 -11.19
CA GLU A 122 -6.76 -12.53 -12.47
C GLU A 122 -7.39 -13.93 -12.39
N ALA A 123 -7.31 -14.56 -11.22
CA ALA A 123 -7.94 -15.84 -10.96
C ALA A 123 -9.42 -15.74 -10.58
N GLY A 124 -9.89 -14.56 -10.15
CA GLY A 124 -11.26 -14.27 -9.71
C GLY A 124 -11.66 -14.90 -8.38
N SER A 125 -10.83 -15.75 -7.77
CA SER A 125 -11.06 -16.34 -6.44
C SER A 125 -9.79 -17.02 -5.91
N GLU A 126 -9.70 -17.25 -4.59
CA GLU A 126 -8.62 -18.05 -3.99
C GLU A 126 -8.57 -19.47 -4.57
N LYS A 127 -9.73 -20.09 -4.79
CA LYS A 127 -9.85 -21.40 -5.41
C LYS A 127 -9.26 -21.38 -6.83
N GLY A 128 -9.60 -20.38 -7.63
CA GLY A 128 -9.06 -20.21 -8.97
C GLY A 128 -7.53 -20.02 -8.95
N ALA A 129 -7.00 -19.25 -7.99
CA ALA A 129 -5.57 -19.02 -7.86
C ALA A 129 -4.83 -20.32 -7.48
N ARG A 130 -5.45 -21.16 -6.63
CA ARG A 130 -4.94 -22.49 -6.28
C ARG A 130 -4.95 -23.45 -7.46
N GLU A 131 -6.03 -23.51 -8.23
CA GLU A 131 -6.14 -24.37 -9.41
C GLU A 131 -5.11 -24.02 -10.50
N ARG A 132 -4.76 -22.72 -10.60
CA ARG A 132 -3.70 -22.22 -11.49
C ARG A 132 -2.28 -22.39 -10.93
N GLY A 133 -2.13 -22.87 -9.69
CA GLY A 133 -0.83 -23.06 -9.04
C GLY A 133 -0.14 -21.77 -8.61
N TRP A 134 -0.88 -20.67 -8.47
CA TRP A 134 -0.33 -19.37 -8.04
C TRP A 134 -0.28 -19.20 -6.53
N GLN A 135 -1.04 -20.02 -5.80
CA GLN A 135 -0.99 -20.07 -4.34
C GLN A 135 0.25 -20.83 -3.87
N ARG A 136 1.10 -20.14 -3.11
CA ARG A 136 2.29 -20.71 -2.48
C ARG A 136 2.01 -21.04 -1.01
N LEU A 137 2.69 -22.05 -0.50
CA LEU A 137 2.71 -22.38 0.92
C LEU A 137 4.07 -21.97 1.48
N GLU A 138 4.05 -20.97 2.35
CA GLU A 138 5.25 -20.32 2.85
C GLU A 138 5.41 -20.55 4.35
N GLY A 139 6.66 -20.72 4.78
CA GLY A 139 7.03 -20.95 6.18
C GLY A 139 7.14 -19.67 6.99
N ARG A 140 7.57 -19.81 8.25
CA ARG A 140 7.76 -18.69 9.19
C ARG A 140 8.75 -17.63 8.68
N ASP A 141 9.74 -18.05 7.90
CA ASP A 141 10.84 -17.21 7.43
C ASP A 141 10.59 -16.51 6.09
N TYR A 142 9.42 -16.75 5.48
CA TYR A 142 9.05 -16.04 4.26
C TYR A 142 8.94 -14.54 4.51
N VAL A 143 9.65 -13.76 3.72
CA VAL A 143 9.59 -12.29 3.75
C VAL A 143 8.38 -11.85 2.94
N VAL A 144 7.44 -11.20 3.61
CA VAL A 144 6.19 -10.75 2.99
C VAL A 144 6.50 -9.67 1.96
N GLN A 145 5.87 -9.76 0.79
CA GLN A 145 5.99 -8.78 -0.28
C GLN A 145 4.81 -7.82 -0.27
N ASP A 146 5.05 -6.61 -0.77
CA ASP A 146 3.99 -5.62 -0.95
C ASP A 146 2.91 -6.17 -1.89
N GLY A 147 1.67 -6.12 -1.43
CA GLY A 147 0.51 -6.64 -2.13
C GLY A 147 0.28 -8.14 -2.02
N ASP A 148 1.00 -8.87 -1.17
CA ASP A 148 0.67 -10.26 -0.88
C ASP A 148 -0.70 -10.38 -0.21
N CYS A 149 -1.55 -11.28 -0.70
CA CYS A 149 -2.73 -11.77 0.00
C CYS A 149 -2.32 -13.00 0.84
N LEU A 150 -2.51 -12.92 2.16
CA LEU A 150 -2.11 -13.94 3.12
C LEU A 150 -3.32 -14.59 3.79
N THR A 151 -3.32 -15.92 3.80
CA THR A 151 -4.23 -16.73 4.62
C THR A 151 -3.40 -17.56 5.61
N ILE A 152 -3.50 -17.22 6.90
CA ILE A 152 -2.66 -17.83 7.94
C ILE A 152 -3.25 -19.16 8.41
N ARG A 153 -2.46 -20.23 8.34
CA ARG A 153 -2.77 -21.52 8.96
C ARG A 153 -2.11 -21.56 10.34
N PHE A 154 -2.89 -21.80 11.37
CA PHE A 154 -2.44 -21.83 12.76
C PHE A 154 -3.09 -22.97 13.54
N ASN A 155 -2.43 -23.44 14.60
CA ASN A 155 -3.01 -24.35 15.57
C ASN A 155 -3.65 -23.55 16.71
N ARG A 156 -4.83 -23.98 17.16
CA ARG A 156 -5.49 -23.44 18.36
C ARG A 156 -5.00 -24.12 19.62
#